data_AF-G5JG99-F1
#
_entry.id   AF-G5JG99-F1
#
_cell.length_a   1.000
_cell.length_b   1.000
_cell.length_c   1.000
_cell.angle_alpha   90.00
_cell.angle_beta   90.00
_cell.angle_gamma   90.00
#
_symmetry.space_group_name_H-M   'P 1'
#
loop_
_entity.id
_entity.type
_entity.pdbx_description
1 polymer ?
#
loop_
_entity_poly.entity_id
_entity_poly.type
_entity_poly.pdbx_seq_one_letter_code
_entity_poly.pdbx_strand_id
1 'polypeptide(L)'
;MPTTKQYHDDILASLDSHHLTTRKMMGEYLLYFDKVLIGGFYDNRILLKQTPQPMTLLQSVPLVEPYKNAKKMYHIDHTFSNEQILNIMKDIQQQLNKYPI
;
A
#
# COMPACT_ATOMS: atom_id res chain seq x y z
N MET A 1 -12.62 10.55 -4.86
CA MET A 1 -11.85 11.69 -5.41
C MET A 1 -10.50 11.15 -5.78
N PRO A 2 -10.02 11.28 -7.03
CA PRO A 2 -8.75 10.67 -7.41
C PRO A 2 -7.59 11.19 -6.56
N THR A 3 -6.61 10.32 -6.26
CA THR A 3 -5.41 10.72 -5.53
C THR A 3 -4.70 11.87 -6.24
N THR A 4 -4.37 12.91 -5.48
CA THR A 4 -3.66 14.09 -6.00
C THR A 4 -2.19 13.78 -6.27
N LYS A 5 -1.58 14.51 -7.22
CA LYS A 5 -0.12 14.41 -7.45
C LYS A 5 0.67 14.84 -6.21
N GLN A 6 0.21 15.87 -5.49
CA GLN A 6 0.86 16.35 -4.28
C GLN A 6 0.94 15.26 -3.20
N TYR A 7 -0.19 14.62 -2.87
CA TYR A 7 -0.21 13.50 -1.93
C TYR A 7 0.74 12.37 -2.34
N HIS A 8 0.71 11.98 -3.62
CA HIS A 8 1.61 10.96 -4.15
C HIS A 8 3.09 11.32 -3.93
N ASP A 9 3.49 12.55 -4.29
CA ASP A 9 4.88 12.99 -4.21
C ASP A 9 5.32 13.14 -2.75
N ASP A 10 4.46 13.66 -1.87
CA ASP A 10 4.74 13.82 -0.44
C ASP A 10 4.97 12.47 0.25
N ILE A 11 4.12 11.47 -0.03
CA ILE A 11 4.29 10.13 0.54
C ILE A 11 5.58 9.47 0.04
N LEU A 12 5.89 9.55 -1.26
CA LEU A 12 7.12 8.97 -1.79
C LEU A 12 8.38 9.66 -1.26
N ALA A 13 8.36 11.00 -1.16
CA ALA A 13 9.45 11.77 -0.57
C ALA A 13 9.64 11.46 0.92
N SER A 14 8.54 11.24 1.66
CA SER A 14 8.58 10.88 3.07
C SER A 14 9.17 9.48 3.30
N LEU A 15 8.74 8.49 2.50
CA LEU A 15 9.21 7.11 2.63
C LEU A 15 10.64 6.89 2.13
N ASP A 16 11.11 7.73 1.19
CA ASP A 16 12.49 7.78 0.66
C ASP A 16 13.14 6.40 0.46
N SER A 17 12.49 5.53 -0.32
CA SER A 17 12.94 4.16 -0.52
C SER A 17 13.05 3.79 -2.00
N HIS A 18 14.23 3.35 -2.41
CA HIS A 18 14.50 2.88 -3.78
C HIS A 18 13.75 1.60 -4.15
N HIS A 19 13.21 0.88 -3.18
CA HIS A 19 12.38 -0.31 -3.42
C HIS A 19 10.98 0.08 -3.94
N LEU A 20 10.53 1.31 -3.66
CA LEU A 20 9.21 1.79 -4.03
C LEU A 20 9.20 2.35 -5.44
N THR A 21 8.24 1.90 -6.22
CA THR A 21 7.90 2.51 -7.51
C THR A 21 6.39 2.62 -7.65
N THR A 22 5.92 3.62 -8.39
CA THR A 22 4.49 3.82 -8.63
C THR A 22 4.18 3.86 -10.11
N ARG A 23 2.95 3.49 -10.46
CA ARG A 23 2.41 3.64 -11.81
C ARG A 23 1.02 4.25 -11.75
N LYS A 24 0.83 5.37 -12.44
CA LYS A 24 -0.49 5.99 -12.56
C LYS A 24 -1.43 5.13 -13.43
N MET A 25 -2.62 4.84 -12.93
CA MET A 25 -3.65 4.08 -13.64
C MET A 25 -5.05 4.53 -13.21
N MET A 26 -5.91 4.89 -14.18
CA MET A 26 -7.30 5.33 -13.95
C MET A 26 -7.47 6.43 -12.89
N GLY A 27 -6.51 7.35 -12.80
CA GLY A 27 -6.55 8.48 -11.84
C GLY A 27 -5.91 8.18 -10.48
N GLU A 28 -5.60 6.92 -10.20
CA GLU A 28 -4.94 6.47 -8.97
C GLU A 28 -3.49 6.03 -9.24
N TYR A 29 -2.76 5.67 -8.18
CA TYR A 29 -1.37 5.21 -8.28
C TYR A 29 -1.25 3.79 -7.76
N LEU A 30 -0.89 2.86 -8.64
CA LEU A 30 -0.45 1.52 -8.23
C LEU A 30 0.90 1.64 -7.52
N LEU A 31 1.06 0.92 -6.41
CA LEU A 31 2.25 0.93 -5.58
C LEU A 31 2.96 -0.43 -5.65
N TYR A 32 4.24 -0.38 -6.01
CA TYR A 32 5.09 -1.54 -6.13
C TYR A 32 6.24 -1.47 -5.12
N PHE A 33 6.58 -2.62 -4.54
CA PHE A 33 7.79 -2.82 -3.76
C PHE A 33 8.61 -3.91 -4.47
N ASP A 34 9.85 -3.62 -4.84
CA ASP A 34 10.71 -4.55 -5.61
C ASP A 34 9.97 -5.21 -6.78
N LYS A 35 9.29 -4.39 -7.60
CA LYS A 35 8.52 -4.79 -8.79
C LYS A 35 7.25 -5.61 -8.52
N VAL A 36 6.92 -5.91 -7.27
CA VAL A 36 5.68 -6.61 -6.88
C VAL A 36 4.59 -5.59 -6.57
N LEU A 37 3.41 -5.75 -7.18
CA LEU A 37 2.26 -4.90 -6.91
C LEU A 37 1.68 -5.22 -5.53
N ILE A 38 2.00 -4.37 -4.55
CA ILE A 38 1.61 -4.55 -3.14
C ILE A 38 0.32 -3.80 -2.77
N GLY A 39 -0.10 -2.82 -3.58
CA GLY A 39 -1.26 -1.98 -3.26
C GLY A 39 -1.34 -0.75 -4.15
N GLY A 40 -1.78 0.37 -3.58
CA GLY A 40 -1.84 1.65 -4.26
C GLY A 40 -2.25 2.81 -3.37
N PHE A 41 -2.22 4.01 -3.95
CA PHE A 41 -2.84 5.20 -3.39
C PHE A 41 -4.22 5.39 -3.99
N TYR A 42 -5.24 5.47 -3.12
CA TYR A 42 -6.64 5.58 -3.49
C TYR A 42 -7.33 6.64 -2.62
N ASP A 43 -7.96 7.64 -3.23
CA ASP A 43 -8.55 8.78 -2.51
C ASP A 43 -7.61 9.41 -1.47
N ASN A 44 -6.32 9.60 -1.80
CA ASN A 44 -5.28 10.06 -0.87
C ASN A 44 -5.10 9.16 0.38
N ARG A 45 -5.18 7.84 0.20
CA ARG A 45 -4.95 6.83 1.25
C ARG A 45 -3.95 5.79 0.76
N ILE A 46 -3.10 5.29 1.66
CA ILE A 46 -2.26 4.13 1.37
C ILE A 46 -3.08 2.87 1.62
N LEU A 47 -3.39 2.10 0.57
CA LEU A 47 -4.11 0.84 0.67
C LEU A 47 -3.23 -0.32 0.21
N LEU A 48 -3.01 -1.31 1.08
CA LEU A 48 -2.15 -2.46 0.80
C LEU A 48 -2.93 -3.77 0.75
N LYS A 49 -2.51 -4.69 -0.12
CA LYS A 49 -3.17 -5.98 -0.31
C LYS A 49 -3.19 -6.80 0.97
N GLN A 50 -4.26 -7.55 1.14
CA GLN A 50 -4.33 -8.60 2.16
C GLN A 50 -3.36 -9.73 1.83
N THR A 51 -2.78 -10.32 2.87
CA THR A 51 -1.90 -11.49 2.76
C THR A 51 -2.37 -12.61 3.69
N PRO A 52 -2.02 -13.88 3.41
CA PRO A 52 -2.50 -15.01 4.22
C PRO A 52 -2.01 -15.01 5.67
N GLN A 53 -0.84 -14.42 5.94
CA GLN A 53 -0.20 -14.41 7.25
C GLN A 53 0.15 -12.97 7.66
N PRO A 54 -0.83 -12.11 7.95
CA PRO A 54 -0.57 -10.70 8.22
C PRO A 54 0.24 -10.51 9.51
N MET A 55 1.11 -9.50 9.52
CA MET A 55 1.83 -9.07 10.72
C MET A 55 0.85 -8.76 11.86
N THR A 56 1.26 -8.98 13.12
CA THR A 56 0.43 -8.70 14.30
C THR A 56 -0.10 -7.26 14.32
N LEU A 57 0.71 -6.30 13.90
CA LEU A 57 0.34 -4.89 13.81
C LEU A 57 -0.80 -4.60 12.80
N LEU A 58 -1.02 -5.48 11.81
CA LEU A 58 -2.10 -5.34 10.83
C LEU A 58 -3.43 -5.93 11.32
N GLN A 59 -3.45 -6.64 12.45
CA GLN A 59 -4.67 -7.31 12.94
C GLN A 59 -5.76 -6.31 13.35
N SER A 60 -5.38 -5.13 13.84
CA SER A 60 -6.30 -4.04 14.18
C SER A 60 -6.50 -3.04 13.04
N VAL A 61 -5.81 -3.22 11.90
CA VAL A 61 -5.88 -2.27 10.79
C VAL A 61 -7.18 -2.47 10.00
N PRO A 62 -7.95 -1.40 9.77
CA PRO A 62 -9.21 -1.52 9.05
C PRO A 62 -9.01 -1.99 7.60
N LEU A 63 -9.88 -2.90 7.19
CA LEU A 63 -9.97 -3.39 5.82
C LEU A 63 -11.04 -2.61 5.06
N VAL A 64 -10.62 -1.90 4.02
CA VAL A 64 -11.49 -1.03 3.21
C VAL A 64 -11.43 -1.41 1.75
N GLU A 65 -12.50 -1.13 1.01
CA GLU A 65 -12.49 -1.27 -0.44
C GLU A 65 -11.83 -0.04 -1.07
N PRO A 66 -10.88 -0.19 -2.02
CA PRO A 66 -10.32 0.93 -2.77
C PRO A 66 -11.38 1.61 -3.65
N TYR A 67 -12.32 0.83 -4.18
CA TYR A 67 -13.51 1.27 -4.89
C TYR A 67 -14.59 0.20 -4.74
N LYS A 68 -15.85 0.56 -5.02
CA LYS A 68 -17.01 -0.31 -4.82
C LYS A 68 -16.81 -1.70 -5.46
N ASN A 69 -17.02 -2.76 -4.67
CA ASN A 69 -16.90 -4.17 -5.07
C ASN A 69 -15.47 -4.66 -5.34
N ALA A 70 -14.44 -3.88 -5.00
CA ALA A 70 -13.06 -4.34 -5.06
C ALA A 70 -12.71 -5.26 -3.88
N LYS A 71 -11.65 -6.06 -4.02
CA LYS A 71 -11.07 -6.78 -2.88
C LYS A 71 -10.63 -5.78 -1.80
N LYS A 72 -10.93 -6.08 -0.54
CA LYS A 72 -10.54 -5.25 0.60
C LYS A 72 -9.01 -5.20 0.74
N MET A 73 -8.54 -4.08 1.28
CA MET A 73 -7.12 -3.76 1.49
C MET A 73 -6.94 -3.13 2.86
N TYR A 74 -5.76 -3.31 3.46
CA TYR A 74 -5.37 -2.63 4.69
C TYR A 74 -5.26 -1.13 4.45
N HIS A 75 -5.99 -0.33 5.21
CA HIS A 75 -5.83 1.13 5.20
C HIS A 75 -4.71 1.53 6.15
N ILE A 76 -3.55 1.85 5.59
CA ILE A 76 -2.39 2.32 6.34
C ILE A 76 -2.51 3.83 6.52
N ASP A 77 -2.61 4.27 7.76
CA ASP A 77 -2.75 5.68 8.12
C ASP A 77 -1.50 6.23 8.82
N HIS A 78 -1.60 7.47 9.30
CA HIS A 78 -0.52 8.24 9.92
C HIS A 78 -0.12 7.75 11.32
N THR A 79 -0.79 6.73 11.87
CA THR A 79 -0.40 6.14 13.17
C THR A 79 0.84 5.26 13.07
N PHE A 80 1.19 4.81 11.86
CA PHE A 80 2.42 4.07 11.57
C PHE A 80 3.59 5.02 11.26
N SER A 81 4.76 4.75 11.81
CA SER A 81 6.00 5.41 11.39
C SER A 81 6.40 4.97 9.98
N ASN A 82 7.21 5.79 9.28
CA ASN A 82 7.72 5.44 7.95
C ASN A 82 8.46 4.08 7.95
N GLU A 83 9.21 3.78 9.01
CA GLU A 83 9.87 2.48 9.18
C GLU A 83 8.85 1.33 9.25
N GLN A 84 7.79 1.49 10.04
CA GLN A 84 6.72 0.49 10.12
C GLN A 84 6.04 0.31 8.77
N ILE A 85 5.74 1.40 8.06
CA ILE A 85 5.13 1.37 6.74
C ILE A 85 6.01 0.58 5.75
N LEU A 86 7.31 0.87 5.69
CA LEU A 86 8.25 0.15 4.82
C LEU A 86 8.37 -1.34 5.19
N ASN A 87 8.38 -1.67 6.48
CA ASN A 87 8.40 -3.06 6.95
C ASN A 87 7.13 -3.81 6.57
N ILE A 88 5.96 -3.19 6.67
CA ILE A 88 4.68 -3.73 6.21
C ILE A 88 4.72 -3.99 4.70
N MET A 89 5.16 -3.01 3.92
CA MET A 89 5.24 -3.12 2.46
C MET A 89 6.17 -4.27 2.03
N LYS A 90 7.31 -4.41 2.71
CA LYS A 90 8.25 -5.51 2.50
C LYS A 90 7.66 -6.87 2.87
N ASP A 91 7.00 -6.99 4.02
CA ASP A 91 6.35 -8.23 4.43
C ASP A 91 5.26 -8.65 3.43
N ILE A 92 4.42 -7.70 3.01
CA ILE A 92 3.39 -7.96 2.00
C ILE A 92 4.01 -8.43 0.69
N GLN A 93 5.08 -7.77 0.23
CA GLN A 93 5.81 -8.19 -0.96
C GLN A 93 6.32 -9.65 -0.86
N GLN A 94 6.92 -10.01 0.27
CA GLN A 94 7.45 -11.36 0.51
C GLN A 94 6.33 -12.40 0.52
N GLN A 95 5.21 -12.09 1.16
CA GLN A 95 4.05 -12.96 1.20
C GLN A 95 3.42 -13.16 -0.18
N LEU A 96 3.31 -12.11 -1.00
CA LEU A 96 2.77 -12.22 -2.37
C LEU A 96 3.66 -13.06 -3.29
N ASN A 97 4.98 -13.02 -3.11
CA ASN A 97 5.89 -13.91 -3.83
C ASN A 97 5.75 -15.38 -3.39
N LYS A 98 5.50 -15.60 -2.09
CA LYS A 98 5.34 -16.94 -1.52
C LYS A 98 3.95 -17.54 -1.82
N TYR A 99 2.92 -16.69 -1.87
CA TYR A 99 1.51 -17.03 -2.05
C TYR A 99 0.89 -16.11 -3.10
N PRO A 100 1.13 -16.35 -4.40
CA PRO A 100 0.55 -15.54 -5.47
C PRO A 100 -0.99 -15.64 -5.44
N ILE A 101 -1.67 -14.50 -5.55
CA ILE A 101 -3.14 -14.31 -5.47
C ILE A 101 -3.73 -13.66 -6.71
#